data_AF-A0A4U0VIE6-F1
#
_entry.id   AF-A0A4U0VIE6-F1
#
_cell.length_a   1.000
_cell.length_b   1.000
_cell.length_c   1.000
_cell.angle_alpha   90.00
_cell.angle_beta   90.00
_cell.angle_gamma   90.00
#
_symmetry.space_group_name_H-M   'P 1'
#
loop_
_entity.id
_entity.type
_entity.pdbx_description
1 polymer ?
#
loop_
_entity_poly.entity_id
_entity_poly.type
_entity_poly.pdbx_seq_one_letter_code
_entity_poly.pdbx_strand_id
1 'polypeptide(L)'
;MPQDATSQMQALATSLEECGPALSSIRLQLDDVWSGSNSALARCENRVNIVKNALVDITDRFRRLGATLIAREQHLEQRCDDIKADYQRSQRDVDQLTQSLSVATHRGDELQRRLEDTKDDLRYAKRRFAEGEQTVEDLKTQLRNANRKIEVLTDAAAAPPPSRPPPASPTLPVPTSAGGHGRPSTDSGFSETTTATNPADRQRQNIAYGVLLAAISDFDAGNFATADPKFADVQTMVRNLPSALRHNFDTTSIAYHRSVCRAETGTDREAETKLTEFLQSYDQAAASQKAHITHLLARTRVKLGRLDSALEHSCSAVGQWYEIDSSCDQYYDAVALLARIFYLQIKPARALAVINQCPENKKDYVRNKYATLRAPTTTTTAPAPVATPPTVPIPTIPGAGWQRPTRPQVPASTRPPRSTVGSTVSGTSATSTASKRAERYKQLPLLFRIALTSSIPTPSSISGRAHPQTSTTDKMDASPHTNGGVATAAVREAALAVAKAWQILTKAGEDDAAAIIMKAGEEAFEAHVFSEAVVQAVAEV
;
A
#
# COMPACT_ATOMS: atom_id res chain seq x y z
N MET A 1 -25.15 -12.76 5.51
CA MET A 1 -26.36 -11.94 5.22
C MET A 1 -26.00 -10.47 5.28
N PRO A 2 -26.38 -9.64 4.28
CA PRO A 2 -26.21 -8.20 4.36
C PRO A 2 -27.07 -7.62 5.49
N GLN A 3 -26.49 -6.69 6.24
CA GLN A 3 -27.10 -6.06 7.41
C GLN A 3 -28.48 -5.45 7.12
N ASP A 4 -28.72 -5.05 5.87
CA ASP A 4 -29.96 -4.44 5.40
C ASP A 4 -31.12 -5.44 5.27
N ALA A 5 -30.86 -6.64 4.70
CA ALA A 5 -31.89 -7.69 4.62
C ALA A 5 -32.23 -8.24 6.01
N THR A 6 -31.23 -8.37 6.89
CA THR A 6 -31.45 -8.76 8.28
C THR A 6 -32.30 -7.74 9.03
N SER A 7 -32.04 -6.44 8.82
CA SER A 7 -32.85 -5.36 9.41
C SER A 7 -34.28 -5.35 8.89
N GLN A 8 -34.48 -5.60 7.59
CA GLN A 8 -35.81 -5.68 6.98
C GLN A 8 -36.60 -6.91 7.45
N MET A 9 -35.96 -8.08 7.57
CA MET A 9 -36.59 -9.26 8.16
C MET A 9 -36.98 -9.02 9.63
N GLN A 10 -36.12 -8.34 10.40
CA GLN A 10 -36.39 -8.04 11.79
C GLN A 10 -37.56 -7.05 11.93
N ALA A 11 -37.64 -6.04 11.07
CA ALA A 11 -38.80 -5.13 11.01
C ALA A 11 -40.10 -5.85 10.64
N LEU A 12 -40.04 -6.85 9.74
CA LEU A 12 -41.20 -7.69 9.41
C LEU A 12 -41.62 -8.58 10.58
N ALA A 13 -40.66 -9.17 11.30
CA ALA A 13 -40.93 -9.96 12.48
C ALA A 13 -41.64 -9.12 13.57
N THR A 14 -41.15 -7.91 13.85
CA THR A 14 -41.79 -7.00 14.79
C THR A 14 -43.20 -6.61 14.36
N SER A 15 -43.41 -6.30 13.07
CA SER A 15 -44.74 -5.97 12.54
C SER A 15 -45.73 -7.15 12.63
N LEU A 16 -45.25 -8.38 12.53
CA LEU A 16 -46.06 -9.58 12.73
C LEU A 16 -46.41 -9.78 14.21
N GLU A 17 -45.47 -9.54 15.12
CA GLU A 17 -45.72 -9.59 16.57
C GLU A 17 -46.78 -8.56 17.01
N GLU A 18 -46.78 -7.37 16.40
CA GLU A 18 -47.78 -6.32 16.64
C GLU A 18 -49.22 -6.73 16.26
N CYS A 19 -49.40 -7.75 15.42
CA CYS A 19 -50.72 -8.31 15.13
C CYS A 19 -51.28 -9.17 16.29
N GLY A 20 -50.41 -9.65 17.19
CA GLY A 20 -50.76 -10.53 18.32
C GLY A 20 -51.78 -9.93 19.31
N PRO A 21 -51.58 -8.69 19.81
CA PRO A 21 -52.55 -8.00 20.67
C PRO A 21 -53.91 -7.76 20.00
N ALA A 22 -53.91 -7.49 18.69
CA ALA A 22 -55.14 -7.31 17.92
C ALA A 22 -55.93 -8.62 17.84
N LEU A 23 -55.28 -9.74 17.50
CA LEU A 23 -55.88 -11.08 17.52
C LEU A 23 -56.39 -11.48 18.92
N SER A 24 -55.61 -11.21 19.96
CA SER A 24 -55.97 -11.54 21.34
C SER A 24 -57.24 -10.84 21.80
N SER A 25 -57.41 -9.56 21.47
CA SER A 25 -58.63 -8.85 21.82
C SER A 25 -59.80 -9.09 20.86
N ILE A 26 -59.59 -9.61 19.64
CA ILE A 26 -60.67 -10.13 18.80
C ILE A 26 -61.27 -11.34 19.51
N ARG A 27 -60.42 -12.26 19.98
CA ARG A 27 -60.83 -13.45 20.74
C ARG A 27 -61.64 -13.09 21.99
N LEU A 28 -61.21 -12.11 22.78
CA LEU A 28 -61.98 -11.66 23.95
C LEU A 28 -63.34 -11.05 23.59
N GLN A 29 -63.44 -10.36 22.45
CA GLN A 29 -64.69 -9.74 22.01
C GLN A 29 -65.67 -10.74 21.39
N LEU A 30 -65.21 -11.91 20.95
CA LEU A 30 -66.08 -12.96 20.40
C LEU A 30 -67.08 -13.49 21.44
N ASP A 31 -66.69 -13.57 22.71
CA ASP A 31 -67.58 -13.96 23.80
C ASP A 31 -68.72 -12.93 23.99
N ASP A 32 -68.39 -11.64 23.92
CA ASP A 32 -69.37 -10.55 23.98
C ASP A 32 -70.30 -10.54 22.75
N VAL A 33 -69.78 -10.90 21.57
CA VAL A 33 -70.59 -11.03 20.34
C VAL A 33 -71.59 -12.17 20.46
N TRP A 34 -71.17 -13.31 21.00
CA TRP A 34 -72.06 -14.45 21.26
C TRP A 34 -73.17 -14.14 22.27
N SER A 35 -72.94 -13.20 23.19
CA SER A 35 -73.98 -12.70 24.09
C SER A 35 -75.02 -11.78 23.42
N GLY A 36 -74.89 -11.52 22.11
CA GLY A 36 -75.85 -10.74 21.32
C GLY A 36 -75.56 -9.23 21.25
N SER A 37 -74.36 -8.78 21.63
CA SER A 37 -74.02 -7.35 21.60
C SER A 37 -73.62 -6.87 20.19
N ASN A 38 -74.53 -6.17 19.51
CA ASN A 38 -74.26 -5.54 18.20
C ASN A 38 -73.06 -4.58 18.22
N SER A 39 -72.82 -3.90 19.35
CA SER A 39 -71.66 -3.01 19.51
C SER A 39 -70.33 -3.77 19.57
N ALA A 40 -70.33 -4.98 20.13
CA ALA A 40 -69.17 -5.86 20.15
C ALA A 40 -68.87 -6.39 18.74
N LEU A 41 -69.91 -6.68 17.95
CA LEU A 41 -69.77 -7.16 16.57
C LEU A 41 -69.08 -6.10 15.69
N ALA A 42 -69.54 -4.86 15.73
CA ALA A 42 -68.93 -3.76 14.96
C ALA A 42 -67.45 -3.51 15.36
N ARG A 43 -67.11 -3.62 16.66
CA ARG A 43 -65.72 -3.51 17.12
C ARG A 43 -64.87 -4.68 16.65
N CYS A 44 -65.42 -5.89 16.69
CA CYS A 44 -64.75 -7.10 16.24
C CYS A 44 -64.46 -7.03 14.73
N GLU A 45 -65.43 -6.64 13.91
CA GLU A 45 -65.26 -6.44 12.46
C GLU A 45 -64.19 -5.40 12.13
N ASN A 46 -64.18 -4.26 12.83
CA ASN A 46 -63.16 -3.24 12.64
C ASN A 46 -61.75 -3.79 12.94
N ARG A 47 -61.59 -4.55 14.03
CA ARG A 47 -60.29 -5.13 14.41
C ARG A 47 -59.86 -6.23 13.46
N VAL A 48 -60.79 -7.05 12.96
CA VAL A 48 -60.54 -8.04 11.90
C VAL A 48 -60.04 -7.34 10.63
N ASN A 49 -60.66 -6.22 10.23
CA ASN A 49 -60.23 -5.45 9.06
C ASN A 49 -58.83 -4.86 9.26
N ILE A 50 -58.49 -4.37 10.46
CA ILE A 50 -57.15 -3.88 10.79
C ILE A 50 -56.11 -5.00 10.64
N VAL A 51 -56.35 -6.18 11.24
CA VAL A 51 -55.43 -7.32 11.15
C VAL A 51 -55.29 -7.80 9.70
N LYS A 52 -56.40 -7.89 8.96
CA LYS A 52 -56.39 -8.27 7.55
C LYS A 52 -55.51 -7.32 6.73
N ASN A 53 -55.68 -6.01 6.90
CA ASN A 53 -54.89 -5.01 6.17
C ASN A 53 -53.40 -5.07 6.55
N ALA A 54 -53.08 -5.28 7.84
CA ALA A 54 -51.71 -5.45 8.30
C ALA A 54 -51.05 -6.70 7.70
N LEU A 55 -51.76 -7.84 7.65
CA LEU A 55 -51.25 -9.07 7.04
C LEU A 55 -51.02 -8.93 5.53
N VAL A 56 -51.90 -8.19 4.82
CA VAL A 56 -51.70 -7.89 3.40
C VAL A 56 -50.43 -7.06 3.19
N ASP A 57 -50.21 -6.01 3.99
CA ASP A 57 -48.99 -5.18 3.91
C ASP A 57 -47.73 -6.00 4.24
N ILE A 58 -47.75 -6.82 5.29
CA ILE A 58 -46.65 -7.72 5.65
C ILE A 58 -46.34 -8.68 4.48
N THR A 59 -47.37 -9.27 3.87
CA THR A 59 -47.21 -10.19 2.73
C THR A 59 -46.59 -9.49 1.52
N ASP A 60 -47.02 -8.28 1.21
CA ASP A 60 -46.48 -7.49 0.11
C ASP A 60 -45.01 -7.10 0.36
N ARG A 61 -44.66 -6.76 1.60
CA ARG A 61 -43.27 -6.49 1.98
C ARG A 61 -42.39 -7.74 1.90
N PHE A 62 -42.88 -8.91 2.31
CA PHE A 62 -42.17 -10.17 2.11
C PHE A 62 -41.93 -10.46 0.62
N ARG A 63 -42.94 -10.24 -0.23
CA ARG A 63 -42.80 -10.43 -1.69
C ARG A 63 -41.75 -9.50 -2.27
N ARG A 64 -41.74 -8.23 -1.87
CA ARG A 64 -40.72 -7.25 -2.30
C ARG A 64 -39.33 -7.65 -1.82
N LEU A 65 -39.18 -8.05 -0.56
CA LEU A 65 -37.91 -8.54 -0.01
C LEU A 65 -37.40 -9.74 -0.81
N GLY A 66 -38.27 -10.72 -1.09
CA GLY A 66 -37.94 -11.88 -1.93
C GLY A 66 -37.43 -11.48 -3.31
N ALA A 67 -38.13 -10.58 -4.01
CA ALA A 67 -37.69 -10.07 -5.31
C ALA A 67 -36.31 -9.38 -5.24
N THR A 68 -36.05 -8.60 -4.18
CA THR A 68 -34.73 -7.96 -4.00
C THR A 68 -33.62 -8.96 -3.72
N LEU A 69 -33.90 -10.04 -3.00
CA LEU A 69 -32.93 -11.10 -2.73
C LEU A 69 -32.58 -11.86 -4.01
N ILE A 70 -33.57 -12.21 -4.84
CA ILE A 70 -33.36 -12.87 -6.14
C ILE A 70 -32.53 -11.99 -7.08
N ALA A 71 -32.87 -10.71 -7.23
CA ALA A 71 -32.11 -9.78 -8.08
C ALA A 71 -30.65 -9.63 -7.60
N ARG A 72 -30.45 -9.68 -6.28
CA ARG A 72 -29.11 -9.62 -5.69
C ARG A 72 -28.32 -10.90 -5.91
N GLU A 73 -28.95 -12.06 -5.80
CA GLU A 73 -28.35 -13.35 -6.08
C GLU A 73 -27.84 -13.40 -7.52
N GLN A 74 -28.69 -13.03 -8.48
CA GLN A 74 -28.31 -12.91 -9.90
C GLN A 74 -27.12 -11.96 -10.12
N HIS A 75 -27.11 -10.81 -9.43
CA HIS A 75 -25.97 -9.89 -9.50
C HIS A 75 -24.68 -10.47 -8.90
N LEU A 76 -24.78 -11.26 -7.82
CA LEU A 76 -23.61 -11.94 -7.25
C LEU A 76 -23.10 -13.04 -8.19
N GLU A 77 -24.00 -13.79 -8.80
CA GLU A 77 -23.66 -14.82 -9.80
C GLU A 77 -22.94 -14.19 -11.01
N GLN A 78 -23.47 -13.10 -11.55
CA GLN A 78 -22.81 -12.34 -12.62
C GLN A 78 -21.41 -11.86 -12.21
N ARG A 79 -21.25 -11.35 -10.99
CA ARG A 79 -19.93 -10.93 -10.48
C ARG A 79 -18.97 -12.10 -10.33
N CYS A 80 -19.46 -13.29 -9.97
CA CYS A 80 -18.63 -14.49 -9.92
C CYS A 80 -18.14 -14.89 -11.31
N ASP A 81 -19.01 -14.80 -12.32
CA ASP A 81 -18.65 -15.08 -13.71
C ASP A 81 -17.63 -14.06 -14.26
N ASP A 82 -17.82 -12.77 -13.97
CA ASP A 82 -16.88 -11.71 -14.35
C ASP A 82 -15.50 -11.94 -13.71
N ILE A 83 -15.46 -12.23 -12.40
CA ILE A 83 -14.21 -12.55 -11.68
C ILE A 83 -13.54 -13.79 -12.28
N LYS A 84 -14.31 -14.82 -12.63
CA LYS A 84 -13.79 -16.03 -13.28
C LYS A 84 -13.19 -15.73 -14.65
N ALA A 85 -13.84 -14.89 -15.44
CA ALA A 85 -13.33 -14.46 -16.75
C ALA A 85 -12.02 -13.66 -16.62
N ASP A 86 -11.94 -12.75 -15.64
CA ASP A 86 -10.74 -11.96 -15.38
C ASP A 86 -9.58 -12.83 -14.85
N TYR A 87 -9.87 -13.79 -13.97
CA TYR A 87 -8.87 -14.77 -13.53
C TYR A 87 -8.30 -15.56 -14.72
N GLN A 88 -9.16 -16.02 -15.64
CA GLN A 88 -8.71 -16.72 -16.85
C GLN A 88 -7.89 -15.83 -17.80
N ARG A 89 -8.17 -14.52 -17.86
CA ARG A 89 -7.34 -13.56 -18.62
C ARG A 89 -5.98 -13.41 -17.96
N SER A 90 -5.95 -13.15 -16.65
CA SER A 90 -4.71 -13.01 -15.90
C SER A 90 -3.83 -14.26 -15.98
N GLN A 91 -4.43 -15.45 -15.95
CA GLN A 91 -3.70 -16.71 -16.14
C GLN A 91 -3.02 -16.76 -17.52
N ARG A 92 -3.74 -16.38 -18.59
CA ARG A 92 -3.16 -16.33 -19.95
C ARG A 92 -2.02 -15.32 -20.05
N ASP A 93 -2.13 -14.18 -19.39
CA ASP A 93 -1.08 -13.17 -19.37
C ASP A 93 0.17 -13.67 -18.61
N VAL A 94 -0.01 -14.38 -17.50
CA VAL A 94 1.08 -15.04 -16.76
C VAL A 94 1.77 -16.09 -17.63
N ASP A 95 1.01 -16.91 -18.35
CA ASP A 95 1.56 -17.92 -19.25
C ASP A 95 2.38 -17.26 -20.38
N GLN A 96 1.89 -16.16 -20.97
CA GLN A 96 2.61 -15.38 -21.99
C GLN A 96 3.89 -14.74 -21.43
N LEU A 97 3.84 -14.17 -20.23
CA LEU A 97 5.02 -13.59 -19.58
C LEU A 97 6.06 -14.66 -19.24
N THR A 98 5.62 -15.83 -18.79
CA THR A 98 6.49 -16.98 -18.52
C THR A 98 7.22 -17.43 -19.79
N GLN A 99 6.49 -17.52 -20.91
CA GLN A 99 7.09 -17.86 -22.20
C GLN A 99 8.08 -16.79 -22.68
N SER A 100 7.73 -15.50 -22.55
CA SER A 100 8.61 -14.38 -22.89
C SER A 100 9.89 -14.39 -22.06
N LEU A 101 9.79 -14.66 -20.76
CA LEU A 101 10.93 -14.77 -19.85
C LEU A 101 11.85 -15.93 -20.25
N SER A 102 11.29 -17.08 -20.64
CA SER A 102 12.09 -18.22 -21.15
C SER A 102 12.87 -17.84 -22.40
N VAL A 103 12.26 -17.10 -23.34
CA VAL A 103 12.93 -16.63 -24.57
C VAL A 103 14.04 -15.63 -24.24
N ALA A 104 13.76 -14.67 -23.35
CA ALA A 104 14.73 -13.68 -22.91
C ALA A 104 15.94 -14.34 -22.20
N THR A 105 15.69 -15.35 -21.38
CA THR A 105 16.73 -16.13 -20.70
C THR A 105 17.62 -16.85 -21.71
N HIS A 106 17.04 -17.56 -22.67
CA HIS A 106 17.80 -18.24 -23.72
C HIS A 106 18.63 -17.26 -24.56
N ARG A 107 18.09 -16.07 -24.86
CA ARG A 107 18.83 -15.00 -25.54
C ARG A 107 19.99 -14.48 -24.70
N GLY A 108 19.81 -14.38 -23.38
CA GLY A 108 20.87 -14.05 -22.43
C GLY A 108 22.01 -15.05 -22.50
N ASP A 109 21.70 -16.35 -22.43
CA ASP A 109 22.69 -17.43 -22.52
C ASP A 109 23.45 -17.39 -23.86
N GLU A 110 22.76 -17.12 -24.96
CA GLU A 110 23.37 -17.01 -26.29
C GLU A 110 24.32 -15.81 -26.38
N LEU A 111 23.92 -14.65 -25.85
CA LEU A 111 24.80 -13.48 -25.79
C LEU A 111 26.03 -13.74 -24.91
N GLN A 112 25.86 -14.50 -23.83
CA GLN A 112 26.97 -14.89 -22.96
C GLN A 112 27.96 -15.81 -23.68
N ARG A 113 27.49 -16.79 -24.46
CA ARG A 113 28.38 -17.63 -25.30
C ARG A 113 29.17 -16.79 -26.29
N ARG A 114 28.50 -15.91 -27.03
CA ARG A 114 29.15 -15.00 -28.00
C ARG A 114 30.20 -14.09 -27.35
N LEU A 115 29.95 -13.65 -26.12
CA LEU A 115 30.92 -12.85 -25.37
C LEU A 115 32.17 -13.68 -25.02
N GLU A 116 32.02 -14.94 -24.64
CA GLU A 116 33.19 -15.80 -24.35
C GLU A 116 33.95 -16.16 -25.64
N ASP A 117 33.24 -16.43 -26.75
CA ASP A 117 33.85 -16.67 -28.07
C ASP A 117 34.69 -15.46 -28.51
N THR A 118 34.12 -14.25 -28.46
CA THR A 118 34.83 -13.01 -28.83
C THR A 118 36.02 -12.70 -27.93
N LYS A 119 35.95 -13.08 -26.65
CA LYS A 119 37.06 -12.96 -25.69
C LYS A 119 38.18 -13.96 -26.01
N ASP A 120 37.85 -15.17 -26.42
CA ASP A 120 38.84 -16.15 -26.86
C ASP A 120 39.50 -15.75 -28.19
N ASP A 121 38.73 -15.18 -29.12
CA ASP A 121 39.26 -14.56 -30.34
C ASP A 121 40.22 -13.42 -30.01
N LEU A 122 39.88 -12.56 -29.05
CA LEU A 122 40.75 -11.48 -28.61
C LEU A 122 42.05 -12.01 -27.97
N ARG A 123 41.97 -13.07 -27.16
CA ARG A 123 43.15 -13.74 -26.59
C ARG A 123 44.04 -14.34 -27.69
N TYR A 124 43.43 -14.95 -28.71
CA TYR A 124 44.15 -15.48 -29.86
C TYR A 124 44.83 -14.36 -30.66
N ALA A 125 44.11 -13.28 -30.98
CA ALA A 125 44.65 -12.13 -31.69
C ALA A 125 45.80 -11.46 -30.91
N LYS A 126 45.68 -11.34 -29.59
CA LYS A 126 46.74 -10.81 -28.72
C LYS A 126 48.00 -11.66 -28.75
N ARG A 127 47.88 -12.99 -28.77
CA ARG A 127 49.03 -13.91 -28.93
C ARG A 127 49.70 -13.73 -30.29
N ARG A 128 48.92 -13.69 -31.37
CA ARG A 128 49.42 -13.42 -32.72
C ARG A 128 50.14 -12.08 -32.82
N PHE A 129 49.65 -11.05 -32.14
CA PHE A 129 50.30 -9.74 -32.10
C PHE A 129 51.66 -9.81 -31.40
N ALA A 130 51.75 -10.49 -30.25
CA ALA A 130 53.02 -10.68 -29.54
C ALA A 130 54.03 -11.50 -30.35
N GLU A 131 53.59 -12.55 -31.05
CA GLU A 131 54.43 -13.29 -32.00
C GLU A 131 54.93 -12.37 -33.12
N GLY A 132 54.06 -11.53 -33.67
CA GLY A 132 54.42 -10.52 -34.67
C GLY A 132 55.47 -9.53 -34.16
N GLU A 133 55.29 -8.99 -32.95
CA GLU A 133 56.27 -8.10 -32.30
C GLU A 133 57.64 -8.78 -32.15
N GLN A 134 57.67 -10.04 -31.73
CA GLN A 134 58.91 -10.81 -31.63
C GLN A 134 59.61 -10.95 -32.99
N THR A 135 58.86 -11.29 -34.05
CA THR A 135 59.45 -11.38 -35.40
C THR A 135 60.02 -10.05 -35.89
N VAL A 136 59.39 -8.92 -35.55
CA VAL A 136 59.89 -7.59 -35.88
C VAL A 136 61.18 -7.27 -35.13
N GLU A 137 61.27 -7.61 -33.85
CA GLU A 137 62.52 -7.44 -33.09
C GLU A 137 63.64 -8.35 -33.62
N ASP A 138 63.34 -9.61 -33.95
CA ASP A 138 64.30 -10.51 -34.59
C ASP A 138 64.81 -9.94 -35.92
N LEU A 139 63.92 -9.44 -36.78
CA LEU A 139 64.30 -8.77 -38.03
C LEU A 139 65.15 -7.51 -37.80
N LYS A 140 64.84 -6.68 -36.80
CA LYS A 140 65.66 -5.52 -36.43
C LYS A 140 67.07 -5.94 -36.01
N THR A 141 67.21 -7.02 -35.22
CA THR A 141 68.55 -7.51 -34.83
C THR A 141 69.34 -8.04 -36.02
N GLN A 142 68.69 -8.78 -36.93
CA GLN A 142 69.31 -9.24 -38.18
C GLN A 142 69.78 -8.06 -39.03
N LEU A 143 68.95 -7.00 -39.16
CA LEU A 143 69.32 -5.80 -39.91
C LEU A 143 70.53 -5.08 -39.28
N ARG A 144 70.58 -4.94 -37.95
CA ARG A 144 71.75 -4.35 -37.26
C ARG A 144 73.02 -5.17 -37.53
N ASN A 145 72.92 -6.50 -37.50
CA ASN A 145 74.05 -7.38 -37.77
C ASN A 145 74.51 -7.28 -39.23
N ALA A 146 73.58 -7.22 -40.17
CA ALA A 146 73.88 -7.02 -41.59
C ALA A 146 74.58 -5.67 -41.82
N ASN A 147 74.09 -4.59 -41.21
CA ASN A 147 74.71 -3.27 -41.29
C ASN A 147 76.14 -3.27 -40.73
N ARG A 148 76.38 -3.88 -39.57
CA ARG A 148 77.75 -4.04 -39.02
C ARG A 148 78.66 -4.80 -39.97
N LYS A 149 78.15 -5.85 -40.62
CA LYS A 149 78.93 -6.63 -41.59
C LYS A 149 79.29 -5.78 -42.81
N ILE A 150 78.36 -4.97 -43.31
CA ILE A 150 78.61 -4.01 -44.40
C ILE A 150 79.67 -3.00 -43.99
N GLU A 151 79.61 -2.47 -42.78
CA GLU A 151 80.59 -1.51 -42.25
C GLU A 151 82.00 -2.13 -42.22
N VAL A 152 82.15 -3.34 -41.68
CA VAL A 152 83.45 -4.07 -41.69
C VAL A 152 83.96 -4.33 -43.10
N LEU A 153 83.08 -4.73 -44.03
CA LEU A 153 83.47 -4.94 -45.43
C LEU A 153 83.86 -3.63 -46.13
N THR A 154 83.21 -2.52 -45.76
CA THR A 154 83.53 -1.17 -46.27
C THR A 154 84.88 -0.70 -45.75
N ASP A 155 85.16 -0.91 -44.46
CA ASP A 155 86.46 -0.61 -43.86
C ASP A 155 87.58 -1.47 -44.45
N ALA A 156 87.31 -2.76 -44.72
CA ALA A 156 88.25 -3.64 -45.39
C ALA A 156 88.53 -3.23 -46.85
N ALA A 157 87.54 -2.66 -47.55
CA ALA A 157 87.70 -2.09 -48.88
C ALA A 157 88.43 -0.72 -48.87
N ALA A 158 88.42 0.00 -47.73
CA ALA A 158 89.14 1.25 -47.54
C ALA A 158 90.62 1.05 -47.13
N ALA A 159 91.05 -0.18 -46.83
CA ALA A 159 92.47 -0.51 -46.64
C ALA A 159 93.21 -0.51 -48.00
N PRO A 160 94.37 0.15 -48.13
CA PRO A 160 94.97 0.43 -49.43
C PRO A 160 95.78 -0.77 -49.98
N PRO A 161 95.52 -1.23 -51.22
CA PRO A 161 96.54 -1.87 -52.04
C PRO A 161 97.30 -0.82 -52.88
N PRO A 162 98.59 -1.05 -53.19
CA PRO A 162 99.38 -0.12 -53.96
C PRO A 162 98.97 -0.07 -55.45
N SER A 163 98.92 1.16 -55.98
CA SER A 163 99.13 1.58 -57.37
C SER A 163 98.10 1.25 -58.49
N ARG A 164 97.34 2.32 -58.87
CA ARG A 164 97.10 2.89 -60.24
C ARG A 164 96.25 2.09 -61.30
N PRO A 165 95.65 2.73 -62.34
CA PRO A 165 94.56 3.73 -62.39
C PRO A 165 93.44 3.34 -63.46
N PRO A 166 92.67 4.26 -64.11
CA PRO A 166 91.20 4.24 -64.32
C PRO A 166 90.82 3.71 -65.74
N PRO A 167 89.57 3.76 -66.33
CA PRO A 167 88.53 4.78 -66.18
C PRO A 167 87.04 4.39 -66.45
N ALA A 168 86.21 5.45 -66.46
CA ALA A 168 85.02 5.68 -67.29
C ALA A 168 83.63 5.44 -66.68
N SER A 169 82.93 6.56 -66.46
CA SER A 169 81.47 6.70 -66.46
C SER A 169 80.83 6.09 -67.72
N PRO A 170 79.53 5.73 -67.67
CA PRO A 170 78.58 6.59 -68.34
C PRO A 170 77.19 6.72 -67.69
N THR A 171 76.48 7.66 -68.29
CA THR A 171 75.25 8.37 -67.98
C THR A 171 73.95 7.60 -68.34
N LEU A 172 72.83 8.02 -67.71
CA LEU A 172 71.40 7.94 -68.14
C LEU A 172 70.60 6.63 -67.91
N PRO A 173 69.24 6.64 -67.95
CA PRO A 173 68.25 7.64 -67.51
C PRO A 173 67.03 7.07 -66.71
N VAL A 174 66.15 7.98 -66.30
CA VAL A 174 64.78 7.82 -65.76
C VAL A 174 63.86 6.97 -66.68
N PRO A 175 62.84 6.28 -66.13
CA PRO A 175 61.48 6.66 -66.52
C PRO A 175 60.49 6.75 -65.35
N THR A 176 59.65 7.77 -65.46
CA THR A 176 58.31 7.93 -64.89
C THR A 176 57.40 6.79 -65.35
N SER A 177 56.60 6.20 -64.45
CA SER A 177 55.29 5.69 -64.85
C SER A 177 54.32 5.67 -63.68
N ALA A 178 53.20 6.35 -63.92
CA ALA A 178 52.00 6.37 -63.11
C ALA A 178 51.35 4.97 -63.09
N GLY A 179 50.78 4.61 -61.95
CA GLY A 179 50.04 3.36 -61.78
C GLY A 179 49.32 3.37 -60.44
N GLY A 180 48.37 4.30 -60.31
CA GLY A 180 47.54 4.46 -59.12
C GLY A 180 46.83 3.16 -58.76
N HIS A 181 47.00 2.77 -57.50
CA HIS A 181 46.34 1.64 -56.89
C HIS A 181 44.82 1.73 -57.02
N GLY A 182 44.24 0.71 -57.65
CA GLY A 182 42.83 0.37 -57.48
C GLY A 182 42.55 0.00 -56.03
N ARG A 183 41.67 0.75 -55.39
CA ARG A 183 40.92 0.32 -54.21
C ARG A 183 39.48 0.06 -54.65
N PRO A 184 38.95 -1.16 -54.50
CA PRO A 184 37.52 -1.39 -54.56
C PRO A 184 36.94 -0.93 -53.22
N SER A 185 36.12 0.11 -53.22
CA SER A 185 35.26 0.40 -52.08
C SER A 185 33.83 0.36 -52.56
N THR A 186 33.26 -0.84 -52.42
CA THR A 186 31.83 -1.11 -52.20
C THR A 186 31.21 0.07 -51.45
N ASP A 187 30.24 0.77 -52.05
CA ASP A 187 28.83 0.35 -52.01
C ASP A 187 28.44 -0.25 -50.66
N SER A 188 27.91 0.59 -49.80
CA SER A 188 26.98 0.22 -48.73
C SER A 188 26.29 1.50 -48.29
N GLY A 189 25.20 1.81 -48.99
CA GLY A 189 24.16 2.66 -48.43
C GLY A 189 23.65 2.03 -47.14
N PHE A 190 24.01 2.62 -46.01
CA PHE A 190 23.29 2.47 -44.76
C PHE A 190 23.27 3.84 -44.09
N SER A 191 22.36 4.69 -44.55
CA SER A 191 21.92 5.86 -43.79
C SER A 191 21.07 5.37 -42.61
N GLU A 192 21.71 4.68 -41.68
CA GLU A 192 21.17 4.56 -40.33
C GLU A 192 21.24 5.95 -39.72
N THR A 193 20.07 6.55 -39.57
CA THR A 193 19.80 7.76 -38.79
C THR A 193 20.12 7.52 -37.31
N THR A 194 21.37 7.21 -36.99
CA THR A 194 21.90 7.40 -35.65
C THR A 194 22.15 8.89 -35.52
N THR A 195 21.23 9.55 -34.83
CA THR A 195 21.44 10.91 -34.34
C THR A 195 22.77 10.94 -33.58
N ALA A 196 23.81 11.45 -34.23
CA ALA A 196 25.15 11.53 -33.67
C ALA A 196 25.07 12.32 -32.36
N THR A 197 25.05 11.59 -31.25
CA THR A 197 24.88 12.18 -29.92
C THR A 197 26.16 12.95 -29.62
N ASN A 198 26.03 14.27 -29.44
CA ASN A 198 27.16 15.15 -29.20
C ASN A 198 28.01 14.61 -28.04
N PRO A 199 29.35 14.47 -28.19
CA PRO A 199 30.20 13.94 -27.12
C PRO A 199 30.07 14.73 -25.81
N ALA A 200 29.75 16.03 -25.88
CA ALA A 200 29.47 16.84 -24.70
C ALA A 200 28.19 16.42 -23.97
N ASP A 201 27.15 15.95 -24.68
CA ASP A 201 25.92 15.42 -24.07
C ASP A 201 26.18 14.10 -23.36
N ARG A 202 27.01 13.23 -23.96
CA ARG A 202 27.43 11.97 -23.33
C ARG A 202 28.26 12.21 -22.07
N GLN A 203 29.15 13.21 -22.09
CA GLN A 203 29.89 13.62 -20.90
C GLN A 203 28.96 14.15 -19.80
N ARG A 204 27.98 15.01 -20.15
CA ARG A 204 26.95 15.49 -19.20
C ARG A 204 26.15 14.34 -18.59
N GLN A 205 25.78 13.35 -19.41
CA GLN A 205 25.09 12.14 -18.95
C GLN A 205 25.94 11.34 -17.96
N ASN A 206 27.23 11.12 -18.26
CA ASN A 206 28.14 10.41 -17.36
C ASN A 206 28.32 11.12 -16.02
N ILE A 207 28.41 12.46 -16.03
CA ILE A 207 28.46 13.27 -14.81
C ILE A 207 27.17 13.11 -14.01
N ALA A 208 26.01 13.22 -14.67
CA ALA A 208 24.71 13.05 -14.00
C ALA A 208 24.57 11.66 -13.37
N TYR A 209 25.07 10.59 -14.01
CA TYR A 209 25.13 9.25 -13.42
C TYR A 209 26.05 9.18 -12.20
N GLY A 210 27.23 9.78 -12.27
CA GLY A 210 28.15 9.83 -11.13
C GLY A 210 27.52 10.52 -9.91
N VAL A 211 26.84 11.64 -10.12
CA VAL A 211 26.12 12.35 -9.05
C VAL A 211 24.93 11.53 -8.54
N LEU A 212 24.18 10.85 -9.42
CA LEU A 212 23.07 9.99 -9.03
C LEU A 212 23.52 8.82 -8.14
N LEU A 213 24.60 8.13 -8.50
CA LEU A 213 25.16 7.05 -7.69
C LEU A 213 25.64 7.56 -6.32
N ALA A 214 26.27 8.74 -6.28
CA ALA A 214 26.66 9.37 -5.03
C ALA A 214 25.44 9.80 -4.19
N ALA A 215 24.34 10.22 -4.81
CA ALA A 215 23.10 10.58 -4.12
C ALA A 215 22.41 9.34 -3.52
N ILE A 216 22.36 8.24 -4.27
CA ILE A 216 21.82 6.95 -3.80
C ILE A 216 22.67 6.41 -2.64
N SER A 217 24.00 6.46 -2.77
CA SER A 217 24.89 6.04 -1.67
C SER A 217 24.68 6.84 -0.39
N ASP A 218 24.51 8.17 -0.49
CA ASP A 218 24.20 9.01 0.68
C ASP A 218 22.81 8.68 1.25
N PHE A 219 21.83 8.42 0.39
CA PHE A 219 20.47 8.06 0.77
C PHE A 219 20.43 6.74 1.54
N ASP A 220 21.12 5.70 1.04
CA ASP A 220 21.20 4.39 1.68
C ASP A 220 21.96 4.45 3.02
N ALA A 221 22.91 5.38 3.14
CA ALA A 221 23.60 5.69 4.39
C ALA A 221 22.74 6.50 5.39
N GLY A 222 21.52 6.91 5.02
CA GLY A 222 20.64 7.74 5.85
C GLY A 222 21.03 9.23 5.91
N ASN A 223 21.96 9.67 5.07
CA ASN A 223 22.43 11.06 4.99
C ASN A 223 21.51 11.91 4.10
N PHE A 224 20.23 12.00 4.47
CA PHE A 224 19.20 12.65 3.66
C PHE A 224 19.49 14.13 3.35
N ALA A 225 20.17 14.83 4.26
CA ALA A 225 20.54 16.24 4.08
C ALA A 225 21.59 16.46 2.99
N THR A 226 22.49 15.50 2.76
CA THR A 226 23.47 15.56 1.67
C THR A 226 22.93 14.93 0.38
N ALA A 227 21.99 13.98 0.49
CA ALA A 227 21.36 13.33 -0.65
C ALA A 227 20.38 14.26 -1.42
N ASP A 228 19.50 15.03 -0.75
CA ASP A 228 18.53 15.91 -1.45
C ASP A 228 19.16 16.89 -2.45
N PRO A 229 20.20 17.68 -2.11
CA PRO A 229 20.80 18.60 -3.07
C PRO A 229 21.42 17.85 -4.26
N LYS A 230 22.04 16.69 -4.04
CA LYS A 230 22.58 15.86 -5.14
C LYS A 230 21.48 15.36 -6.08
N PHE A 231 20.35 14.90 -5.54
CA PHE A 231 19.20 14.52 -6.38
C PHE A 231 18.59 15.72 -7.11
N ALA A 232 18.58 16.91 -6.50
CA ALA A 232 18.15 18.15 -7.15
C ALA A 232 19.07 18.53 -8.32
N ASP A 233 20.38 18.36 -8.15
CA ASP A 233 21.38 18.57 -9.20
C ASP A 233 21.18 17.58 -10.34
N VAL A 234 21.01 16.29 -10.05
CA VAL A 234 20.70 15.27 -11.07
C VAL A 234 19.43 15.64 -11.84
N GLN A 235 18.35 16.03 -11.14
CA GLN A 235 17.10 16.42 -11.81
C GLN A 235 17.30 17.63 -12.74
N THR A 236 18.13 18.60 -12.33
CA THR A 236 18.49 19.76 -13.14
C THR A 236 19.33 19.36 -14.35
N MET A 237 20.33 18.48 -14.17
CA MET A 237 21.16 17.96 -15.25
C MET A 237 20.32 17.16 -16.27
N VAL A 238 19.45 16.27 -15.80
CA VAL A 238 18.55 15.48 -16.65
C VAL A 238 17.59 16.36 -17.45
N ARG A 239 17.07 17.45 -16.84
CA ARG A 239 16.22 18.41 -17.55
C ARG A 239 16.96 19.13 -18.69
N ASN A 240 18.28 19.29 -18.59
CA ASN A 240 19.11 19.94 -19.59
C ASN A 240 19.65 18.96 -20.66
N LEU A 241 19.49 17.65 -20.49
CA LEU A 241 19.89 16.66 -21.50
C LEU A 241 18.90 16.63 -22.68
N PRO A 242 19.34 16.22 -23.88
CA PRO A 242 18.45 15.90 -24.99
C PRO A 242 17.44 14.81 -24.61
N SER A 243 16.22 14.86 -25.16
CA SER A 243 15.15 13.86 -24.88
C SER A 243 15.63 12.43 -25.12
N ALA A 244 16.44 12.22 -26.15
CA ALA A 244 17.07 10.95 -26.49
C ALA A 244 18.03 10.42 -25.43
N LEU A 245 18.43 11.18 -24.42
CA LEU A 245 19.27 10.67 -23.31
C LEU A 245 18.56 10.66 -21.96
N ARG A 246 17.40 11.33 -21.85
CA ARG A 246 16.61 11.38 -20.62
C ARG A 246 16.00 10.04 -20.24
N HIS A 247 15.67 9.22 -21.23
CA HIS A 247 15.01 7.93 -21.00
C HIS A 247 15.85 6.94 -20.18
N ASN A 248 17.16 7.16 -20.05
CA ASN A 248 18.02 6.34 -19.21
C ASN A 248 17.95 6.71 -17.71
N PHE A 249 17.25 7.80 -17.36
CA PHE A 249 17.03 8.22 -15.98
C PHE A 249 15.59 8.00 -15.59
N ASP A 250 15.38 7.23 -14.53
CA ASP A 250 14.06 7.09 -13.93
C ASP A 250 13.73 8.35 -13.11
N THR A 251 13.01 9.27 -13.76
CA THR A 251 12.55 10.52 -13.13
C THR A 251 11.60 10.28 -11.96
N THR A 252 10.86 9.16 -11.95
CA THR A 252 9.95 8.79 -10.86
C THR A 252 10.73 8.35 -9.64
N SER A 253 11.76 7.52 -9.82
CA SER A 253 12.67 7.12 -8.74
C SER A 253 13.40 8.32 -8.15
N ILE A 254 13.92 9.24 -8.98
CA ILE A 254 14.56 10.47 -8.49
C ILE A 254 13.56 11.31 -7.67
N ALA A 255 12.33 11.49 -8.15
CA ALA A 255 11.29 12.23 -7.43
C ALA A 255 10.91 11.55 -6.09
N TYR A 256 10.88 10.22 -6.06
CA TYR A 256 10.66 9.43 -4.86
C TYR A 256 11.75 9.69 -3.82
N HIS A 257 13.02 9.53 -4.20
CA HIS A 257 14.14 9.76 -3.28
C HIS A 257 14.15 11.18 -2.71
N ARG A 258 13.89 12.19 -3.55
CA ARG A 258 13.77 13.59 -3.09
C ARG A 258 12.62 13.77 -2.09
N SER A 259 11.48 13.14 -2.36
CA SER A 259 10.30 13.23 -1.48
C SER A 259 10.60 12.61 -0.11
N VAL A 260 11.31 11.47 -0.08
CA VAL A 260 11.77 10.83 1.15
C VAL A 260 12.79 11.71 1.87
N CYS A 261 13.81 12.23 1.19
CA CYS A 261 14.81 13.10 1.83
C CYS A 261 14.15 14.31 2.51
N ARG A 262 13.23 14.98 1.80
CA ARG A 262 12.49 16.13 2.34
C ARG A 262 11.57 15.76 3.50
N ALA A 263 11.04 14.55 3.51
CA ALA A 263 10.24 14.07 4.64
C ALA A 263 11.08 13.84 5.90
N GLU A 264 12.36 13.49 5.75
CA GLU A 264 13.27 13.24 6.87
C GLU A 264 14.02 14.51 7.33
N THR A 265 14.28 15.48 6.45
CA THR A 265 15.05 16.69 6.79
C THR A 265 14.21 17.96 6.95
N GLY A 266 13.04 18.02 6.30
CA GLY A 266 12.21 19.21 6.23
C GLY A 266 11.33 19.42 7.45
N THR A 267 10.61 20.55 7.46
CA THR A 267 9.54 20.74 8.44
C THR A 267 8.38 19.77 8.16
N ASP A 268 7.64 19.35 9.20
CA ASP A 268 6.55 18.38 9.02
C ASP A 268 5.48 18.84 8.00
N ARG A 269 5.28 20.16 7.83
CA ARG A 269 4.35 20.71 6.82
C ARG A 269 4.88 20.62 5.39
N GLU A 270 6.17 20.89 5.18
CA GLU A 270 6.80 20.75 3.87
C GLU A 270 6.86 19.28 3.46
N ALA A 271 7.19 18.41 4.42
CA ALA A 271 7.14 16.96 4.26
C ALA A 271 5.75 16.50 3.80
N GLU A 272 4.68 16.90 4.51
CA GLU A 272 3.30 16.55 4.14
C GLU A 272 2.97 17.00 2.71
N THR A 273 3.35 18.23 2.35
CA THR A 273 3.09 18.80 1.03
C THR A 273 3.78 18.00 -0.07
N LYS A 274 5.06 17.69 0.11
CA LYS A 274 5.87 16.99 -0.90
C LYS A 274 5.46 15.53 -1.07
N LEU A 275 5.15 14.83 0.03
CA LEU A 275 4.65 13.45 -0.04
C LEU A 275 3.28 13.39 -0.73
N THR A 276 2.40 14.37 -0.47
CA THR A 276 1.09 14.44 -1.13
C THR A 276 1.24 14.74 -2.63
N GLU A 277 2.12 15.68 -2.99
CA GLU A 277 2.43 16.02 -4.38
C GLU A 277 2.96 14.81 -5.15
N PHE A 278 3.83 13.99 -4.53
CA PHE A 278 4.32 12.76 -5.13
C PHE A 278 3.19 11.77 -5.43
N LEU A 279 2.31 11.50 -4.46
CA LEU A 279 1.19 10.56 -4.65
C LEU A 279 0.19 11.03 -5.70
N GLN A 280 0.06 12.34 -5.93
CA GLN A 280 -0.84 12.91 -6.94
C GLN A 280 -0.21 12.95 -8.34
N SER A 281 1.11 13.14 -8.42
CA SER A 281 1.79 13.39 -9.69
C SER A 281 2.34 12.11 -10.34
N TYR A 282 2.55 11.04 -9.55
CA TYR A 282 3.22 9.83 -10.00
C TYR A 282 2.34 8.58 -9.86
N ASP A 283 1.26 8.53 -10.63
CA ASP A 283 0.37 7.36 -10.68
C ASP A 283 1.05 6.10 -11.22
N GLN A 284 2.15 6.21 -11.95
CA GLN A 284 2.91 5.07 -12.46
C GLN A 284 4.07 4.64 -11.53
N ALA A 285 4.23 5.27 -10.36
CA ALA A 285 5.27 4.85 -9.41
C ALA A 285 5.07 3.41 -8.95
N ALA A 286 6.18 2.73 -8.65
CA ALA A 286 6.15 1.35 -8.17
C ALA A 286 5.29 1.23 -6.89
N ALA A 287 4.56 0.13 -6.74
CA ALA A 287 3.69 -0.10 -5.60
C ALA A 287 4.43 0.04 -4.26
N SER A 288 5.67 -0.45 -4.18
CA SER A 288 6.54 -0.31 -2.99
C SER A 288 6.90 1.14 -2.67
N GLN A 289 7.19 1.97 -3.69
CA GLN A 289 7.45 3.40 -3.51
C GLN A 289 6.21 4.12 -2.98
N LYS A 290 5.03 3.82 -3.55
CA LYS A 290 3.76 4.40 -3.10
C LYS A 290 3.43 3.98 -1.66
N ALA A 291 3.62 2.71 -1.32
CA ALA A 291 3.41 2.19 0.03
C ALA A 291 4.34 2.86 1.04
N HIS A 292 5.61 3.04 0.70
CA HIS A 292 6.56 3.75 1.56
C HIS A 292 6.21 5.23 1.74
N ILE A 293 5.87 5.95 0.66
CA ILE A 293 5.47 7.37 0.73
C ILE A 293 4.18 7.53 1.53
N THR A 294 3.21 6.63 1.36
CA THR A 294 1.95 6.63 2.14
C THR A 294 2.22 6.40 3.63
N HIS A 295 3.14 5.49 3.97
CA HIS A 295 3.61 5.28 5.34
C HIS A 295 4.27 6.53 5.94
N LEU A 296 5.19 7.17 5.20
CA LEU A 296 5.82 8.42 5.64
C LEU A 296 4.81 9.55 5.80
N LEU A 297 3.81 9.64 4.94
CA LEU A 297 2.74 10.62 5.03
C LEU A 297 1.88 10.40 6.28
N ALA A 298 1.53 9.15 6.58
CA ALA A 298 0.86 8.80 7.83
C ALA A 298 1.69 9.23 9.05
N ARG A 299 2.99 8.90 9.06
CA ARG A 299 3.92 9.26 10.14
C ARG A 299 4.00 10.78 10.34
N THR A 300 4.11 11.53 9.24
CA THR A 300 4.17 12.99 9.25
C THR A 300 2.87 13.60 9.77
N ARG A 301 1.71 13.04 9.39
CA ARG A 301 0.40 13.48 9.88
C ARG A 301 0.21 13.21 11.37
N VAL A 302 0.82 12.15 11.93
CA VAL A 302 0.86 11.95 13.39
C VAL A 302 1.62 13.08 14.07
N LYS A 303 2.80 13.46 13.55
CA LYS A 303 3.60 14.58 14.09
C LYS A 303 2.84 15.91 14.03
N LEU A 304 2.01 16.11 13.01
CA LEU A 304 1.12 17.28 12.88
C LEU A 304 -0.15 17.21 13.75
N GLY A 305 -0.37 16.13 14.50
CA GLY A 305 -1.57 15.95 15.33
C GLY A 305 -2.84 15.56 14.55
N ARG A 306 -2.72 15.26 13.25
CA ARG A 306 -3.86 14.90 12.37
C ARG A 306 -4.15 13.41 12.41
N LEU A 307 -4.53 12.89 13.58
CA LEU A 307 -4.64 11.45 13.84
C LEU A 307 -5.67 10.72 12.95
N ASP A 308 -6.80 11.33 12.61
CA ASP A 308 -7.80 10.68 11.75
C ASP A 308 -7.31 10.49 10.33
N SER A 309 -6.61 11.47 9.79
CA SER A 309 -6.00 11.41 8.46
C SER A 309 -4.76 10.52 8.44
N ALA A 310 -4.00 10.49 9.54
CA ALA A 310 -2.89 9.55 9.70
C ALA A 310 -3.37 8.10 9.73
N LEU A 311 -4.48 7.82 10.43
CA LEU A 311 -5.07 6.48 10.49
C LEU A 311 -5.47 5.97 9.10
N GLU A 312 -6.08 6.83 8.28
CA GLU A 312 -6.50 6.47 6.92
C GLU A 312 -5.31 6.06 6.04
N HIS A 313 -4.25 6.87 6.02
CA HIS A 313 -3.03 6.54 5.27
C HIS A 313 -2.29 5.35 5.85
N SER A 314 -2.30 5.18 7.18
CA SER A 314 -1.68 4.01 7.81
C SER A 314 -2.41 2.71 7.45
N CYS A 315 -3.74 2.68 7.42
CA CYS A 315 -4.49 1.53 6.94
C CYS A 315 -4.18 1.21 5.47
N SER A 316 -4.14 2.25 4.61
CA SER A 316 -3.78 2.11 3.20
C SER A 316 -2.37 1.53 3.02
N ALA A 317 -1.38 2.06 3.75
CA ALA A 317 0.00 1.58 3.71
C ALA A 317 0.13 0.13 4.17
N VAL A 318 -0.57 -0.28 5.24
CA VAL A 318 -0.59 -1.69 5.69
C VAL A 318 -1.21 -2.60 4.64
N GLY A 319 -2.31 -2.18 4.00
CA GLY A 319 -2.93 -2.92 2.89
C GLY A 319 -1.97 -3.12 1.73
N GLN A 320 -1.35 -2.03 1.26
CA GLN A 320 -0.41 -2.07 0.15
C GLN A 320 0.83 -2.93 0.46
N TRP A 321 1.41 -2.80 1.65
CA TRP A 321 2.55 -3.64 2.03
C TRP A 321 2.20 -5.11 2.17
N TYR A 322 1.00 -5.44 2.64
CA TYR A 322 0.54 -6.82 2.71
C TYR A 322 0.37 -7.46 1.33
N GLU A 323 -0.14 -6.70 0.35
CA GLU A 323 -0.26 -7.14 -1.04
C GLU A 323 1.10 -7.33 -1.71
N ILE A 324 2.10 -6.52 -1.35
CA ILE A 324 3.46 -6.63 -1.89
C ILE A 324 4.21 -7.80 -1.26
N ASP A 325 4.38 -7.76 0.07
CA ASP A 325 5.10 -8.77 0.85
C ASP A 325 4.74 -8.64 2.34
N SER A 326 3.94 -9.58 2.84
CA SER A 326 3.55 -9.65 4.26
C SER A 326 4.68 -10.04 5.22
N SER A 327 5.85 -10.45 4.71
CA SER A 327 7.00 -10.87 5.51
C SER A 327 8.07 -9.78 5.67
N CYS A 328 8.01 -8.70 4.88
CA CYS A 328 9.02 -7.65 4.88
C CYS A 328 8.98 -6.77 6.15
N ASP A 329 10.12 -6.19 6.52
CA ASP A 329 10.20 -5.30 7.69
C ASP A 329 9.39 -4.01 7.51
N GLN A 330 9.21 -3.54 6.27
CA GLN A 330 8.42 -2.35 5.95
C GLN A 330 6.93 -2.55 6.25
N TYR A 331 6.42 -3.76 6.05
CA TYR A 331 5.07 -4.14 6.47
C TYR A 331 4.92 -4.01 7.98
N TYR A 332 5.86 -4.56 8.76
CA TYR A 332 5.83 -4.44 10.22
C TYR A 332 6.03 -3.00 10.72
N ASP A 333 6.78 -2.18 10.00
CA ASP A 333 6.86 -0.73 10.26
C ASP A 333 5.50 -0.06 10.08
N ALA A 334 4.77 -0.37 9.00
CA ALA A 334 3.43 0.17 8.78
C ALA A 334 2.43 -0.29 9.87
N VAL A 335 2.51 -1.56 10.28
CA VAL A 335 1.69 -2.12 11.37
C VAL A 335 2.03 -1.48 12.72
N ALA A 336 3.31 -1.25 13.01
CA ALA A 336 3.76 -0.55 14.21
C ALA A 336 3.22 0.87 14.30
N LEU A 337 3.22 1.59 13.17
CA LEU A 337 2.64 2.93 13.09
C LEU A 337 1.12 2.89 13.31
N LEU A 338 0.42 1.92 12.73
CA LEU A 338 -1.02 1.73 12.92
C LEU A 338 -1.36 1.48 14.40
N ALA A 339 -0.64 0.58 15.06
CA ALA A 339 -0.79 0.31 16.48
C ALA A 339 -0.53 1.57 17.32
N ARG A 340 0.49 2.36 16.97
CA ARG A 340 0.79 3.62 17.66
C ARG A 340 -0.33 4.65 17.49
N ILE A 341 -0.92 4.78 16.30
CA ILE A 341 -2.04 5.68 16.05
C ILE A 341 -3.24 5.28 16.92
N PHE A 342 -3.55 3.99 17.06
CA PHE A 342 -4.62 3.53 17.95
C PHE A 342 -4.34 3.87 19.42
N TYR A 343 -3.09 3.74 19.86
CA TYR A 343 -2.69 4.15 21.20
C TYR A 343 -2.90 5.66 21.42
N LEU A 344 -2.47 6.49 20.47
CA LEU A 344 -2.65 7.95 20.52
C LEU A 344 -4.13 8.38 20.44
N GLN A 345 -5.00 7.57 19.83
CA GLN A 345 -6.46 7.79 19.84
C GLN A 345 -7.16 7.29 21.11
N ILE A 346 -6.43 6.89 22.15
CA ILE A 346 -6.98 6.36 23.41
C ILE A 346 -7.79 5.06 23.16
N LYS A 347 -7.31 4.21 22.25
CA LYS A 347 -7.89 2.89 21.95
C LYS A 347 -6.87 1.76 22.13
N PRO A 348 -6.36 1.54 23.35
CA PRO A 348 -5.29 0.57 23.60
C PRO A 348 -5.70 -0.86 23.26
N ALA A 349 -6.97 -1.23 23.43
CA ALA A 349 -7.48 -2.55 23.05
C ALA A 349 -7.31 -2.85 21.56
N ARG A 350 -7.52 -1.85 20.69
CA ARG A 350 -7.31 -2.00 19.23
C ARG A 350 -5.84 -2.07 18.86
N ALA A 351 -5.00 -1.30 19.54
CA ALA A 351 -3.55 -1.37 19.36
C ALA A 351 -3.03 -2.78 19.72
N LEU A 352 -3.48 -3.33 20.85
CA LEU A 352 -3.15 -4.71 21.27
C LEU A 352 -3.69 -5.75 20.29
N ALA A 353 -4.91 -5.59 19.81
CA ALA A 353 -5.48 -6.49 18.80
C ALA A 353 -4.62 -6.54 17.53
N VAL A 354 -4.14 -5.39 17.04
CA VAL A 354 -3.23 -5.32 15.88
C VAL A 354 -1.89 -5.99 16.19
N ILE A 355 -1.28 -5.72 17.36
CA ILE A 355 0.00 -6.33 17.75
C ILE A 355 -0.12 -7.86 17.86
N ASN A 356 -1.24 -8.36 18.40
CA ASN A 356 -1.44 -9.80 18.59
C ASN A 356 -1.59 -10.58 17.27
N GLN A 357 -1.91 -9.90 16.17
CA GLN A 357 -1.94 -10.51 14.83
C GLN A 357 -0.55 -10.63 14.18
N CYS A 358 0.49 -10.04 14.78
CA CYS A 358 1.86 -10.17 14.28
C CYS A 358 2.50 -11.48 14.78
N PRO A 359 3.43 -12.08 14.01
CA PRO A 359 4.25 -13.19 14.48
C PRO A 359 4.98 -12.86 15.78
N GLU A 360 5.15 -13.85 16.66
CA GLU A 360 5.69 -13.65 18.02
C GLU A 360 7.06 -12.93 18.02
N ASN A 361 7.94 -13.31 17.09
CA ASN A 361 9.26 -12.71 16.91
C ASN A 361 9.23 -11.23 16.44
N LYS A 362 8.09 -10.72 15.99
CA LYS A 362 7.91 -9.32 15.54
C LYS A 362 7.08 -8.49 16.52
N LYS A 363 6.43 -9.08 17.53
CA LYS A 363 5.56 -8.34 18.46
C LYS A 363 6.30 -7.23 19.23
N ASP A 364 7.48 -7.52 19.75
CA ASP A 364 8.27 -6.53 20.48
C ASP A 364 8.81 -5.42 19.58
N TYR A 365 9.18 -5.76 18.35
CA TYR A 365 9.56 -4.79 17.32
C TYR A 365 8.40 -3.81 17.06
N VAL A 366 7.21 -4.33 16.77
CA VAL A 366 6.01 -3.54 16.48
C VAL A 366 5.61 -2.66 17.66
N ARG A 367 5.75 -3.18 18.89
CA ARG A 367 5.45 -2.43 20.12
C ARG A 367 6.40 -1.25 20.34
N ASN A 368 7.69 -1.43 20.02
CA ASN A 368 8.73 -0.46 20.40
C ASN A 368 9.06 0.56 19.29
N LYS A 369 8.95 0.21 18.00
CA LYS A 369 9.43 1.03 16.86
C LYS A 369 8.96 2.49 16.89
N TYR A 370 7.70 2.75 17.21
CA TYR A 370 7.12 4.09 17.27
C TYR A 370 6.67 4.52 18.67
N ALA A 371 7.19 3.90 19.73
CA ALA A 371 6.83 4.24 21.12
C ALA A 371 7.13 5.71 21.49
N THR A 372 8.15 6.30 20.86
CA THR A 372 8.57 7.69 21.07
C THR A 372 7.75 8.71 20.27
N LEU A 373 7.01 8.28 19.24
CA LEU A 373 6.24 9.17 18.38
C LEU A 373 5.06 9.78 19.17
N ARG A 374 5.05 11.09 19.37
CA ARG A 374 3.98 11.81 20.09
C ARG A 374 3.20 12.70 19.13
N ALA A 375 1.88 12.75 19.30
CA ALA A 375 1.07 13.81 18.70
C ALA A 375 1.22 15.07 19.58
N PRO A 376 1.35 16.27 19.01
CA PRO A 376 1.27 17.50 19.77
C PRO A 376 -0.11 17.53 20.44
N THR A 377 -0.14 17.38 21.76
CA THR A 377 -1.35 17.62 22.55
C THR A 377 -1.78 19.04 22.26
N THR A 378 -2.89 19.21 21.54
CA THR A 378 -3.64 20.45 21.55
C THR A 378 -4.07 20.69 22.98
N THR A 379 -3.22 21.38 23.74
CA THR A 379 -3.60 21.98 25.02
C THR A 379 -4.71 22.97 24.66
N THR A 380 -5.96 22.54 24.80
CA THR A 380 -7.09 23.44 24.87
C THR A 380 -6.81 24.35 26.05
N THR A 381 -6.31 25.55 25.76
CA THR A 381 -6.19 26.63 26.74
C THR A 381 -7.58 26.84 27.31
N ALA A 382 -7.80 26.36 28.54
CA ALA A 382 -9.00 26.67 29.28
C ALA A 382 -9.14 28.21 29.31
N PRO A 383 -10.35 28.77 29.07
CA PRO A 383 -10.54 30.20 29.16
C PRO A 383 -10.13 30.65 30.56
N ALA A 384 -9.23 31.62 30.62
CA ALA A 384 -8.81 32.24 31.87
C ALA A 384 -10.05 32.72 32.64
N PRO A 385 -10.12 32.54 33.96
CA PRO A 385 -11.23 33.05 34.76
C PRO A 385 -11.28 34.57 34.59
N VAL A 386 -12.46 35.07 34.21
CA VAL A 386 -12.77 36.49 34.08
C VAL A 386 -12.50 37.15 35.43
N ALA A 387 -11.42 37.93 35.50
CA ALA A 387 -11.16 38.81 36.62
C ALA A 387 -12.23 39.90 36.67
N THR A 388 -12.92 39.98 37.80
CA THR A 388 -13.84 41.05 38.18
C THR A 388 -13.17 42.43 38.08
N PRO A 389 -13.88 43.48 37.66
CA PRO A 389 -13.29 44.81 37.51
C PRO A 389 -13.03 45.45 38.88
N PRO A 390 -11.89 46.13 39.09
CA PRO A 390 -11.66 46.89 40.30
C PRO A 390 -12.45 48.22 40.27
N THR A 391 -13.13 48.48 41.37
CA THR A 391 -13.78 49.74 41.71
C THR A 391 -12.75 50.87 41.74
N VAL A 392 -12.99 51.92 40.95
CA VAL A 392 -12.23 53.17 40.98
C VAL A 392 -12.67 54.03 42.17
N PRO A 393 -11.76 54.65 42.92
CA PRO A 393 -12.04 55.90 43.62
C PRO A 393 -11.55 57.10 42.80
N ILE A 394 -12.48 58.03 42.57
CA ILE A 394 -12.26 59.38 42.04
C ILE A 394 -11.48 60.20 43.07
N PRO A 395 -10.49 61.01 42.65
CA PRO A 395 -10.59 62.45 42.96
C PRO A 395 -10.07 63.40 41.85
N THR A 396 -10.92 64.42 41.59
CA THR A 396 -10.62 65.86 41.51
C THR A 396 -9.73 66.44 40.39
N ILE A 397 -10.35 67.32 39.60
CA ILE A 397 -9.81 68.24 38.55
C ILE A 397 -9.30 69.54 39.23
N PRO A 398 -8.25 70.23 38.74
CA PRO A 398 -8.37 71.32 37.73
C PRO A 398 -7.21 71.28 36.71
N GLY A 399 -7.24 71.75 35.45
CA GLY A 399 -7.99 72.77 34.73
C GLY A 399 -7.15 73.17 33.48
N ALA A 400 -7.75 73.97 32.58
CA ALA A 400 -7.18 74.50 31.32
C ALA A 400 -6.98 73.47 30.18
N GLY A 401 -7.34 73.69 28.92
CA GLY A 401 -7.81 74.83 28.15
C GLY A 401 -7.50 74.52 26.67
N TRP A 402 -8.19 75.17 25.73
CA TRP A 402 -7.98 75.12 24.26
C TRP A 402 -8.49 73.88 23.52
N GLN A 403 -9.04 73.96 22.31
CA GLN A 403 -9.84 74.95 21.60
C GLN A 403 -10.52 74.16 20.47
N ARG A 404 -11.78 74.49 20.16
CA ARG A 404 -12.53 73.96 19.01
C ARG A 404 -12.24 74.84 17.80
N PRO A 405 -12.29 74.29 16.57
CA PRO A 405 -13.17 74.92 15.59
C PRO A 405 -14.07 73.95 14.83
N THR A 406 -15.06 74.55 14.20
CA THR A 406 -16.37 74.08 13.75
C THR A 406 -16.45 73.71 12.27
N ARG A 407 -17.26 72.66 11.97
CA ARG A 407 -18.20 72.47 10.80
C ARG A 407 -17.55 72.33 9.38
N PRO A 408 -18.16 71.71 8.34
CA PRO A 408 -19.58 71.37 8.19
C PRO A 408 -20.01 70.01 7.60
N GLN A 409 -21.29 69.71 7.85
CA GLN A 409 -22.10 68.67 7.22
C GLN A 409 -22.56 69.06 5.81
N VAL A 410 -22.62 68.07 4.89
CA VAL A 410 -23.68 67.86 3.86
C VAL A 410 -23.71 66.34 3.48
N PRO A 411 -24.68 65.80 2.71
CA PRO A 411 -25.68 64.88 3.24
C PRO A 411 -25.67 63.48 2.59
N ALA A 412 -26.60 62.65 3.09
CA ALA A 412 -26.84 61.26 2.75
C ALA A 412 -26.97 60.93 1.25
N SER A 413 -26.37 59.80 0.86
CA SER A 413 -26.78 59.04 -0.31
C SER A 413 -26.73 57.54 -0.02
N THR A 414 -27.81 56.88 -0.43
CA THR A 414 -28.23 55.50 -0.28
C THR A 414 -27.19 54.44 -0.67
N ARG A 415 -26.99 53.43 0.18
CA ARG A 415 -26.30 52.17 -0.18
C ARG A 415 -27.03 50.95 0.44
N PRO A 416 -27.28 49.87 -0.34
CA PRO A 416 -28.13 48.74 0.07
C PRO A 416 -27.39 47.77 1.02
N PRO A 417 -28.10 46.85 1.71
CA PRO A 417 -27.57 46.13 2.86
C PRO A 417 -26.53 45.07 2.47
N ARG A 418 -25.48 45.02 3.28
CA ARG A 418 -24.40 44.05 3.23
C ARG A 418 -24.88 42.75 3.87
N SER A 419 -24.93 41.69 3.08
CA SER A 419 -25.25 40.32 3.49
C SER A 419 -24.35 39.85 4.64
N THR A 420 -24.99 39.43 5.72
CA THR A 420 -24.40 38.72 6.85
C THR A 420 -24.18 37.27 6.44
N VAL A 421 -22.96 36.92 6.01
CA VAL A 421 -22.58 35.51 5.87
C VAL A 421 -22.30 34.97 7.26
N GLY A 422 -23.33 34.33 7.83
CA GLY A 422 -23.22 33.52 9.03
C GLY A 422 -22.27 32.35 8.78
N SER A 423 -21.32 32.20 9.69
CA SER A 423 -20.43 31.05 9.80
C SER A 423 -21.27 29.82 10.15
N THR A 424 -21.51 28.95 9.16
CA THR A 424 -22.04 27.61 9.39
C THR A 424 -20.87 26.67 9.71
N VAL A 425 -20.69 26.43 11.01
CA VAL A 425 -19.93 25.29 11.51
C VAL A 425 -20.74 24.04 11.15
N SER A 426 -20.35 23.36 10.07
CA SER A 426 -20.91 22.07 9.66
C SER A 426 -20.62 21.01 10.71
N GLY A 427 -21.60 20.72 11.56
CA GLY A 427 -21.62 19.52 12.38
C GLY A 427 -21.64 18.28 11.49
N THR A 428 -20.51 17.57 11.41
CA THR A 428 -20.45 16.25 10.79
C THR A 428 -21.11 15.26 11.73
N SER A 429 -22.25 14.72 11.32
CA SER A 429 -23.01 13.71 12.07
C SER A 429 -22.17 12.47 12.36
N ALA A 430 -22.28 11.91 13.57
CA ALA A 430 -21.52 10.74 14.04
C ALA A 430 -21.68 9.49 13.14
N THR A 431 -22.80 9.39 12.41
CA THR A 431 -23.05 8.38 11.38
C THR A 431 -22.11 8.49 10.17
N SER A 432 -21.73 9.72 9.77
CA SER A 432 -20.77 9.94 8.67
C SER A 432 -19.36 9.47 9.03
N THR A 433 -18.94 9.70 10.28
CA THR A 433 -17.60 9.29 10.75
C THR A 433 -17.50 7.78 10.98
N ALA A 434 -18.57 7.13 11.43
CA ALA A 434 -18.64 5.67 11.54
C ALA A 434 -18.58 4.98 10.16
N SER A 435 -19.32 5.48 9.18
CA SER A 435 -19.30 4.96 7.81
C SER A 435 -17.93 5.14 7.15
N LYS A 436 -17.31 6.33 7.26
CA LYS A 436 -15.94 6.57 6.79
C LYS A 436 -14.92 5.66 7.48
N ARG A 437 -15.09 5.34 8.77
CA ARG A 437 -14.22 4.38 9.48
C ARG A 437 -14.39 2.95 8.98
N ALA A 438 -15.62 2.50 8.72
CA ALA A 438 -15.86 1.17 8.15
C ALA A 438 -15.21 1.03 6.77
N GLU A 439 -15.25 2.09 5.94
CA GLU A 439 -14.60 2.10 4.63
C GLU A 439 -13.07 1.99 4.74
N ARG A 440 -12.45 2.73 5.67
CA ARG A 440 -11.00 2.68 5.92
C ARG A 440 -10.51 1.29 6.29
N TYR A 441 -11.30 0.51 7.03
CA TYR A 441 -10.90 -0.83 7.43
C TYR A 441 -11.00 -1.86 6.30
N LYS A 442 -11.68 -1.56 5.19
CA LYS A 442 -11.72 -2.47 4.02
C LYS A 442 -10.35 -2.65 3.38
N GLN A 443 -9.46 -1.66 3.52
CA GLN A 443 -8.09 -1.69 2.99
C GLN A 443 -7.14 -2.55 3.83
N LEU A 444 -7.55 -2.96 5.04
CA LEU A 444 -6.73 -3.82 5.87
C LEU A 444 -6.85 -5.29 5.47
N PRO A 445 -5.78 -6.07 5.63
CA PRO A 445 -5.83 -7.53 5.54
C PRO A 445 -6.93 -8.12 6.42
N LEU A 446 -7.54 -9.22 5.97
CA LEU A 446 -8.73 -9.83 6.60
C LEU A 446 -8.52 -10.12 8.09
N LEU A 447 -7.34 -10.61 8.46
CA LEU A 447 -6.95 -10.88 9.85
C LEU A 447 -7.09 -9.65 10.77
N PHE A 448 -6.68 -8.47 10.33
CA PHE A 448 -6.85 -7.24 11.12
C PHE A 448 -8.31 -6.78 11.13
N ARG A 449 -9.05 -6.97 10.04
CA ARG A 449 -10.47 -6.61 9.99
C ARG A 449 -11.25 -7.39 11.05
N ILE A 450 -11.04 -8.70 11.14
CA ILE A 450 -11.65 -9.57 12.14
C ILE A 450 -11.23 -9.16 13.56
N ALA A 451 -9.94 -8.90 13.78
CA ALA A 451 -9.43 -8.48 15.09
C ALA A 451 -10.03 -7.13 15.56
N LEU A 452 -10.22 -6.19 14.63
CA LEU A 452 -10.75 -4.86 14.95
C LEU A 452 -12.27 -4.87 15.16
N THR A 453 -13.01 -5.76 14.49
CA THR A 453 -14.47 -5.90 14.66
C THR A 453 -14.86 -6.77 15.85
N SER A 454 -14.02 -7.74 16.24
CA SER A 454 -14.24 -8.62 17.41
C SER A 454 -13.94 -7.96 18.76
N SER A 455 -13.30 -6.77 18.77
CA SER A 455 -13.16 -5.95 19.98
C SER A 455 -14.50 -5.35 20.40
N ILE A 456 -15.34 -6.15 21.06
CA ILE A 456 -16.63 -5.75 21.64
C ILE A 456 -16.39 -4.60 22.64
N PRO A 457 -17.17 -3.51 22.59
CA PRO A 457 -17.10 -2.48 23.61
C PRO A 457 -17.51 -3.08 24.96
N THR A 458 -16.58 -3.15 25.89
CA THR A 458 -16.87 -3.47 27.29
C THR A 458 -17.84 -2.41 27.83
N PRO A 459 -19.05 -2.77 28.30
CA PRO A 459 -19.96 -1.80 28.87
C PRO A 459 -19.31 -1.18 30.10
N SER A 460 -19.16 0.13 30.05
CA SER A 460 -18.67 0.95 31.16
C SER A 460 -19.52 0.69 32.41
N SER A 461 -18.84 0.17 33.44
CA SER A 461 -19.33 -0.06 34.80
C SER A 461 -20.09 1.16 35.32
N ILE A 462 -21.42 1.05 35.42
CA ILE A 462 -22.24 1.90 36.27
C ILE A 462 -21.94 1.49 37.71
N SER A 463 -21.18 2.32 38.39
CA SER A 463 -20.91 2.21 39.83
C SER A 463 -22.18 2.53 40.63
N GLY A 464 -23.03 1.52 40.84
CA GLY A 464 -24.12 1.53 41.81
C GLY A 464 -23.77 0.62 42.99
N ARG A 465 -23.31 1.23 44.08
CA ARG A 465 -22.95 0.55 45.34
C ARG A 465 -24.23 0.28 46.14
N ALA A 466 -24.59 -0.99 46.32
CA ALA A 466 -25.55 -1.42 47.34
C ALA A 466 -25.07 -2.71 48.02
N HIS A 467 -25.01 -2.66 49.35
CA HIS A 467 -24.69 -3.78 50.25
C HIS A 467 -25.71 -4.93 50.13
N PRO A 468 -25.30 -6.20 50.32
CA PRO A 468 -26.23 -7.26 50.70
C PRO A 468 -26.17 -7.52 52.20
N GLN A 469 -27.35 -7.54 52.83
CA GLN A 469 -27.57 -8.20 54.11
C GLN A 469 -27.80 -9.69 53.90
N THR A 470 -27.26 -10.45 54.84
CA THR A 470 -27.33 -11.91 55.02
C THR A 470 -28.63 -12.34 55.71
N SER A 471 -29.27 -13.41 55.23
CA SER A 471 -30.11 -14.33 56.03
C SER A 471 -30.46 -15.56 55.16
N THR A 472 -29.80 -16.69 55.38
CA THR A 472 -30.28 -17.91 56.09
C THR A 472 -31.35 -18.75 55.36
N THR A 473 -30.87 -19.92 54.92
CA THR A 473 -31.48 -21.27 55.00
C THR A 473 -32.92 -21.48 54.57
N ASP A 474 -33.11 -22.28 53.52
CA ASP A 474 -33.88 -23.52 53.68
C ASP A 474 -33.51 -24.61 52.66
N LYS A 475 -33.51 -25.85 53.15
CA LYS A 475 -33.33 -27.10 52.40
C LYS A 475 -34.70 -27.60 51.97
N MET A 476 -34.90 -27.97 50.71
CA MET A 476 -35.70 -29.14 50.31
C MET A 476 -35.54 -29.48 48.82
N ASP A 477 -35.74 -30.76 48.56
CA ASP A 477 -35.59 -31.55 47.32
C ASP A 477 -36.19 -30.95 46.04
N ALA A 478 -35.53 -31.22 44.90
CA ALA A 478 -36.08 -32.03 43.78
C ALA A 478 -35.40 -31.72 42.42
N SER A 479 -35.08 -32.81 41.72
CA SER A 479 -35.08 -32.99 40.26
C SER A 479 -34.00 -32.29 39.38
N PRO A 480 -33.29 -33.04 38.51
CA PRO A 480 -32.38 -32.46 37.54
C PRO A 480 -33.18 -31.82 36.40
N HIS A 481 -33.18 -30.49 36.35
CA HIS A 481 -33.68 -29.75 35.19
C HIS A 481 -32.73 -29.95 34.00
N THR A 482 -33.12 -30.84 33.09
CA THR A 482 -32.63 -30.94 31.72
C THR A 482 -33.07 -29.71 30.92
N ASN A 483 -32.24 -28.66 30.91
CA ASN A 483 -32.38 -27.52 29.98
C ASN A 483 -31.08 -27.24 29.20
N GLY A 484 -30.28 -28.28 28.95
CA GLY A 484 -29.08 -28.22 28.10
C GLY A 484 -29.26 -28.75 26.67
N GLY A 485 -30.41 -29.37 26.35
CA GLY A 485 -30.55 -30.26 25.18
C GLY A 485 -30.34 -29.61 23.80
N VAL A 486 -30.73 -28.34 23.63
CA VAL A 486 -30.65 -27.68 22.31
C VAL A 486 -29.25 -27.16 22.02
N ALA A 487 -28.55 -26.62 23.03
CA ALA A 487 -27.16 -26.19 22.88
C ALA A 487 -26.21 -27.37 22.66
N THR A 488 -26.47 -28.51 23.31
CA THR A 488 -25.66 -29.73 23.13
C THR A 488 -25.84 -30.39 21.77
N ALA A 489 -27.03 -30.29 21.15
CA ALA A 489 -27.29 -30.87 19.84
C ALA A 489 -26.54 -30.11 18.73
N ALA A 490 -26.60 -28.78 18.73
CA ALA A 490 -25.89 -27.94 17.76
C ALA A 490 -24.36 -28.09 17.87
N VAL A 491 -23.83 -28.23 19.09
CA VAL A 491 -22.39 -28.46 19.31
C VAL A 491 -21.97 -29.83 18.80
N ARG A 492 -22.78 -30.88 19.00
CA ARG A 492 -22.51 -32.22 18.44
C ARG A 492 -22.58 -32.25 16.92
N GLU A 493 -23.54 -31.55 16.32
CA GLU A 493 -23.67 -31.46 14.87
C GLU A 493 -22.48 -30.71 14.23
N ALA A 494 -22.02 -29.63 14.87
CA ALA A 494 -20.82 -28.91 14.45
C ALA A 494 -19.55 -29.77 14.58
N ALA A 495 -19.39 -30.50 15.69
CA ALA A 495 -18.27 -31.42 15.88
C ALA A 495 -18.26 -32.53 14.81
N LEU A 496 -19.43 -33.09 14.48
CA LEU A 496 -19.58 -34.11 13.43
C LEU A 496 -19.24 -33.57 12.03
N ALA A 497 -19.63 -32.33 11.71
CA ALA A 497 -19.27 -31.71 10.45
C ALA A 497 -17.75 -31.53 10.29
N VAL A 498 -17.06 -31.10 11.35
CA VAL A 498 -15.60 -30.95 11.37
C VAL A 498 -14.90 -32.31 11.27
N ALA A 499 -15.40 -33.33 11.97
CA ALA A 499 -14.90 -34.70 11.87
C ALA A 499 -15.04 -35.29 10.45
N LYS A 500 -16.15 -35.02 9.75
CA LYS A 500 -16.35 -35.44 8.35
C LYS A 500 -15.39 -34.73 7.39
N ALA A 501 -15.13 -33.44 7.60
CA ALA A 501 -14.16 -32.69 6.80
C ALA A 501 -12.74 -33.27 6.96
N TRP A 502 -12.32 -33.57 8.20
CA TRP A 502 -11.07 -34.26 8.48
C TRP A 502 -10.95 -35.60 7.74
N GLN A 503 -12.01 -36.41 7.77
CA GLN A 503 -12.04 -37.72 7.12
C GLN A 503 -11.94 -37.62 5.59
N ILE A 504 -12.59 -36.63 4.97
CA ILE A 504 -12.50 -36.38 3.51
C ILE A 504 -11.07 -36.05 3.12
N LEU A 505 -10.40 -35.17 3.86
CA LEU A 505 -9.01 -34.78 3.60
C LEU A 505 -8.04 -35.96 3.77
N THR A 506 -8.26 -36.78 4.80
CA THR A 506 -7.47 -37.99 5.04
C THR A 506 -7.60 -38.98 3.88
N LYS A 507 -8.80 -39.16 3.33
CA LYS A 507 -9.02 -40.00 2.14
C LYS A 507 -8.42 -39.42 0.86
N ALA A 508 -8.32 -38.09 0.77
CA ALA A 508 -7.70 -37.41 -0.36
C ALA A 508 -6.16 -37.44 -0.30
N GLY A 509 -5.56 -37.96 0.78
CA GLY A 509 -4.10 -37.96 0.98
C GLY A 509 -3.54 -36.57 1.35
N GLU A 510 -4.39 -35.66 1.83
CA GLU A 510 -3.98 -34.33 2.29
C GLU A 510 -3.64 -34.35 3.79
N ASP A 511 -2.58 -35.10 4.15
CA ASP A 511 -2.23 -35.40 5.55
C ASP A 511 -1.98 -34.13 6.40
N ASP A 512 -1.34 -33.10 5.83
CA ASP A 512 -1.06 -31.83 6.52
C ASP A 512 -2.35 -31.05 6.83
N ALA A 513 -3.29 -31.02 5.88
CA ALA A 513 -4.57 -30.34 6.06
C ALA A 513 -5.47 -31.11 7.05
N ALA A 514 -5.46 -32.44 6.98
CA ALA A 514 -6.13 -33.30 7.96
C ALA A 514 -5.57 -33.07 9.38
N ALA A 515 -4.25 -33.01 9.56
CA ALA A 515 -3.65 -32.75 10.87
C ALA A 515 -4.07 -31.40 11.47
N ILE A 516 -4.18 -30.36 10.64
CA ILE A 516 -4.64 -29.03 11.06
C ILE A 516 -6.11 -29.07 11.50
N ILE A 517 -6.99 -29.72 10.73
CA ILE A 517 -8.42 -29.82 11.09
C ILE A 517 -8.61 -30.66 12.36
N MET A 518 -7.86 -31.74 12.53
CA MET A 518 -7.93 -32.58 13.73
C MET A 518 -7.61 -31.76 14.98
N LYS A 519 -6.49 -31.03 14.96
CA LYS A 519 -6.07 -30.18 16.08
C LYS A 519 -7.05 -29.04 16.36
N ALA A 520 -7.55 -28.39 15.31
CA ALA A 520 -8.55 -27.32 15.44
C ALA A 520 -9.87 -27.84 16.02
N GLY A 521 -10.28 -29.06 15.68
CA GLY A 521 -11.45 -29.72 16.26
C GLY A 521 -11.27 -30.04 17.74
N GLU A 522 -10.11 -30.57 18.14
CA GLU A 522 -9.79 -30.84 19.55
C GLU A 522 -9.69 -29.56 20.40
N GLU A 523 -9.26 -28.44 19.82
CA GLU A 523 -9.21 -27.14 20.51
C GLU A 523 -10.57 -26.45 20.59
N ALA A 524 -11.42 -26.61 19.58
CA ALA A 524 -12.72 -25.94 19.48
C ALA A 524 -13.84 -26.67 20.25
N PHE A 525 -13.71 -27.99 20.43
CA PHE A 525 -14.69 -28.83 21.11
C PHE A 525 -14.05 -29.54 22.29
N GLU A 526 -14.81 -29.86 23.33
CA GLU A 526 -14.28 -30.69 24.41
C GLU A 526 -13.80 -32.03 23.85
N ALA A 527 -12.60 -32.48 24.24
CA ALA A 527 -11.90 -33.61 23.61
C ALA A 527 -12.77 -34.88 23.51
N HIS A 528 -13.65 -35.12 24.47
CA HIS A 528 -14.56 -36.27 24.44
C HIS A 528 -15.67 -36.15 23.39
N VAL A 529 -16.21 -34.95 23.17
CA VAL A 529 -17.26 -34.68 22.17
C VAL A 529 -16.70 -34.81 20.76
N PHE A 530 -15.50 -34.28 20.53
CA PHE A 530 -14.84 -34.39 19.23
C PHE A 530 -14.40 -35.82 18.93
N SER A 531 -13.86 -36.54 19.92
CA SER A 531 -13.49 -37.95 19.75
C SER A 531 -14.70 -38.82 19.37
N GLU A 532 -15.85 -38.61 20.01
CA GLU A 532 -17.10 -39.31 19.68
C GLU A 532 -17.57 -38.98 18.25
N ALA A 533 -17.47 -37.71 17.84
CA ALA A 533 -17.79 -37.26 16.49
C ALA A 533 -16.87 -37.85 15.41
N VAL A 534 -15.57 -38.00 15.71
CA VAL A 534 -14.60 -38.66 14.82
C VAL A 534 -14.92 -40.15 14.65
N VAL A 535 -15.23 -40.85 15.74
CA VAL A 535 -15.67 -42.26 15.67
C VAL A 535 -16.94 -42.40 14.84
N GLN A 536 -17.91 -41.49 15.03
CA GLN A 536 -19.15 -41.50 14.25
C GLN A 536 -18.90 -41.22 12.76
N ALA A 537 -18.07 -40.24 12.41
CA ALA A 537 -17.72 -39.95 11.01
C ALA A 537 -17.03 -41.15 10.34
N VAL A 538 -16.15 -41.85 11.05
CA VAL A 538 -15.49 -43.07 10.56
C VAL A 538 -16.50 -44.21 10.33
N ALA A 539 -17.53 -44.34 11.16
CA ALA A 539 -18.54 -45.38 11.05
C ALA A 539 -19.63 -45.14 9.99
N GLU A 540 -19.82 -43.89 9.54
CA GLU A 540 -20.79 -43.52 8.49
C GLU A 540 -20.28 -43.76 7.05
N VAL A 541 -19.14 -44.44 6.90
CA VAL A 541 -18.49 -44.84 5.64
C VAL A 541 -18.50 -46.35 5.55
#